data_AF-L8FQ73-F1
#
_entry.id   AF-L8FQ73-F1
#
_cell.length_a   1.000
_cell.length_b   1.000
_cell.length_c   1.000
_cell.angle_alpha   90.00
_cell.angle_beta   90.00
_cell.angle_gamma   90.00
#
_symmetry.space_group_name_H-M   'P 1'
#
loop_
_entity.id
_entity.type
_entity.pdbx_description
1 polymer ?
#
loop_
_entity_poly.entity_id
_entity_poly.type
_entity_poly.pdbx_seq_one_letter_code
_entity_poly.pdbx_strand_id
1 'polypeptide(L)'
;MTHEYPGINVDLRHYPTGLAAKSYPIGAHGNCAGAESELLPVREVFMMVLMDWLSDKPDWDKKVFDEEIVAKWRKEALEQPEDKLYAQLVESKSGGVKVPMPRARMMSETAFDYVCVHEGVEGESCSLPTGLIPTLDSAGNTIVKSDTVVTSELQKELRDAFDQLRADQASDVDWHPGSDEKVQDLVHPSMYPLVYGTSNFFQEEVVGVSDAIEAWAGKGEIARPARQSGVPDPRRSYNIGGDGVPMEYWSDKYQWLPATLAFQEDGTVTFTSYINNLHPKKYPSIYRMIEKLIDIAIPA
;
A
#
# COMPACT_ATOMS: atom_id res chain seq x y z
N MET A 1 26.68 17.26 -10.73
CA MET A 1 26.53 16.49 -9.47
C MET A 1 25.96 15.15 -9.87
N THR A 2 26.47 14.04 -9.35
CA THR A 2 25.91 12.71 -9.65
C THR A 2 24.60 12.54 -8.90
N HIS A 3 23.52 12.22 -9.60
CA HIS A 3 22.23 11.91 -8.95
C HIS A 3 22.35 10.60 -8.17
N GLU A 4 21.66 10.50 -7.03
CA GLU A 4 21.56 9.25 -6.29
C GLU A 4 20.33 8.47 -6.78
N TYR A 5 20.57 7.28 -7.31
CA TYR A 5 19.52 6.41 -7.86
C TYR A 5 19.32 5.19 -6.96
N PRO A 6 18.07 4.83 -6.63
CA PRO A 6 17.79 3.61 -5.88
C PRO A 6 18.36 2.38 -6.60
N GLY A 7 19.18 1.59 -5.90
CA GLY A 7 19.74 0.33 -6.42
C GLY A 7 20.90 0.47 -7.41
N ILE A 8 21.29 1.69 -7.80
CA ILE A 8 22.42 1.91 -8.74
C ILE A 8 23.64 2.44 -7.98
N ASN A 9 24.81 1.87 -8.25
CA ASN A 9 26.09 2.12 -7.54
C ASN A 9 26.09 1.79 -6.04
N VAL A 10 25.01 1.21 -5.54
CA VAL A 10 24.93 0.61 -4.21
C VAL A 10 24.95 -0.90 -4.33
N ASP A 11 25.34 -1.59 -3.26
CA ASP A 11 25.21 -3.05 -3.22
C ASP A 11 23.74 -3.44 -3.37
N LEU A 12 23.43 -4.57 -4.03
CA LEU A 12 22.07 -5.14 -4.13
C LEU A 12 21.34 -5.25 -2.77
N ARG A 13 22.14 -5.28 -1.71
CA ARG A 13 21.77 -5.51 -0.31
C ARG A 13 22.06 -4.27 0.54
N HIS A 14 22.14 -3.11 -0.10
CA HIS A 14 22.31 -1.86 0.59
C HIS A 14 20.96 -1.44 1.17
N TYR A 15 20.87 -1.54 2.49
CA TYR A 15 19.82 -0.91 3.26
C TYR A 15 20.47 0.16 4.14
N PRO A 16 20.00 1.40 4.12
CA PRO A 16 20.53 2.44 5.00
C PRO A 16 20.18 2.06 6.45
N THR A 17 21.13 1.48 7.17
CA THR A 17 20.94 1.05 8.57
C THR A 17 21.26 2.20 9.53
N GLY A 18 20.36 2.51 10.46
CA GLY A 18 20.60 3.41 11.60
C GLY A 18 19.43 4.35 11.90
N LEU A 19 19.31 4.80 13.16
CA LEU A 19 18.25 5.74 13.63
C LEU A 19 18.21 7.08 12.85
N ALA A 20 19.28 7.42 12.15
CA ALA A 20 19.39 8.64 11.33
C ALA A 20 19.06 8.41 9.85
N ALA A 21 18.86 7.16 9.42
CA ALA A 21 18.41 6.87 8.06
C ALA A 21 16.94 7.28 7.92
N LYS A 22 16.65 8.22 7.01
CA LYS A 22 15.28 8.51 6.61
C LYS A 22 14.74 7.31 5.84
N SER A 23 14.14 6.36 6.54
CA SER A 23 13.34 5.31 5.91
C SER A 23 11.95 5.87 5.59
N TYR A 24 11.33 5.40 4.51
CA TYR A 24 9.90 5.59 4.33
C TYR A 24 9.18 5.01 5.56
N PRO A 25 8.31 5.76 6.25
CA PRO A 25 7.54 5.23 7.35
C PRO A 25 6.58 4.17 6.77
N ILE A 26 6.91 2.89 6.95
CA ILE A 26 5.95 1.82 6.68
C ILE A 26 5.04 1.81 7.91
N GLY A 27 3.78 2.21 7.70
CA GLY A 27 2.78 2.16 8.75
C GLY A 27 2.69 0.76 9.35
N ALA A 28 2.76 0.67 10.67
CA ALA A 28 2.45 -0.53 11.46
C ALA A 28 3.32 -1.78 11.18
N HIS A 29 4.64 -1.66 11.04
CA HIS A 29 5.53 -2.83 11.11
C HIS A 29 6.27 -2.94 12.45
N GLY A 30 6.40 -4.17 12.97
CA GLY A 30 7.04 -4.45 14.28
C GLY A 30 8.51 -4.06 14.41
N ASN A 31 9.17 -3.75 13.28
CA ASN A 31 10.57 -3.29 13.21
C ASN A 31 10.72 -1.80 12.80
N CYS A 32 9.64 -1.00 12.82
CA CYS A 32 9.75 0.45 12.63
C CYS A 32 10.38 1.10 13.86
N ALA A 33 11.71 1.27 13.84
CA ALA A 33 12.44 1.97 14.89
C ALA A 33 11.99 3.44 14.96
N GLY A 34 11.40 3.86 16.09
CA GLY A 34 10.90 5.22 16.29
C GLY A 34 9.37 5.36 16.27
N ALA A 35 8.62 4.28 15.99
CA ALA A 35 7.19 4.28 16.21
C ALA A 35 6.89 4.15 17.71
N GLU A 36 6.40 5.23 18.31
CA GLU A 36 5.81 5.21 19.65
C GLU A 36 4.31 4.98 19.49
N SER A 37 3.78 3.91 20.09
CA SER A 37 2.35 3.64 20.12
C SER A 37 1.99 3.12 21.50
N GLU A 38 0.87 3.61 22.04
CA GLU A 38 0.34 3.11 23.30
C GLU A 38 -0.12 1.65 23.13
N LEU A 39 0.05 0.84 24.18
CA LEU A 39 -0.42 -0.54 24.15
C LEU A 39 -1.94 -0.57 24.16
N LEU A 40 -2.54 -0.95 23.04
CA LEU A 40 -3.98 -1.16 22.95
C LEU A 40 -4.38 -2.47 23.66
N PRO A 41 -5.34 -2.43 24.61
CA PRO A 41 -6.02 -3.62 25.12
C PRO A 41 -6.66 -4.43 23.99
N VAL A 42 -6.61 -5.76 24.10
CA VAL A 42 -7.20 -6.67 23.10
C VAL A 42 -8.68 -6.37 22.83
N ARG A 43 -9.42 -5.91 23.85
CA ARG A 43 -10.82 -5.51 23.71
C ARG A 43 -11.01 -4.30 22.81
N GLU A 44 -10.15 -3.29 22.92
CA GLU A 44 -10.22 -2.08 22.09
C GLU A 44 -9.98 -2.45 20.62
N VAL A 45 -8.97 -3.27 20.34
CA VAL A 45 -8.71 -3.73 18.97
C VAL A 45 -9.89 -4.52 18.41
N PHE A 46 -10.54 -5.34 19.24
CA PHE A 46 -11.73 -6.09 18.83
C PHE A 46 -12.93 -5.17 18.54
N MET A 47 -13.08 -4.08 19.29
CA MET A 47 -14.09 -3.04 19.06
C MET A 47 -13.82 -2.30 17.75
N MET A 48 -12.57 -1.98 17.44
CA MET A 48 -12.18 -1.35 16.16
C MET A 48 -12.44 -2.26 14.96
N VAL A 49 -12.12 -3.55 15.07
CA VAL A 49 -12.44 -4.55 14.02
C VAL A 49 -13.95 -4.70 13.83
N LEU A 50 -14.73 -4.64 14.92
CA LEU A 50 -16.19 -4.63 14.81
C LEU A 50 -16.68 -3.37 14.08
N MET A 51 -16.11 -2.20 14.37
CA MET A 51 -16.46 -0.96 13.69
C MET A 51 -16.13 -1.02 12.20
N ASP A 52 -14.97 -1.58 11.84
CA ASP A 52 -14.58 -1.82 10.44
C ASP A 52 -15.61 -2.71 9.72
N TRP A 53 -16.03 -3.81 10.36
CA TRP A 53 -17.04 -4.72 9.81
C TRP A 53 -18.45 -4.11 9.72
N LEU A 54 -18.85 -3.29 10.70
CA LEU A 54 -20.14 -2.61 10.68
C LEU A 54 -20.18 -1.55 9.57
N SER A 55 -19.11 -0.77 9.43
CA SER A 55 -18.99 0.29 8.42
C SER A 55 -18.89 -0.22 6.98
N ASP A 56 -18.56 -1.50 6.75
CA ASP A 56 -18.62 -2.13 5.42
C ASP A 56 -20.06 -2.45 4.96
N LYS A 57 -21.05 -2.39 5.87
CA LYS A 57 -22.43 -2.70 5.51
C LYS A 57 -23.02 -1.52 4.72
N PRO A 58 -23.77 -1.78 3.63
CA PRO A 58 -24.46 -0.71 2.91
C PRO A 58 -25.42 0.05 3.82
N ASP A 59 -25.45 1.38 3.73
CA ASP A 59 -26.28 2.26 4.57
C ASP A 59 -26.09 2.04 6.08
N TRP A 60 -24.89 1.65 6.53
CA TRP A 60 -24.63 1.42 7.96
C TRP A 60 -24.92 2.66 8.80
N ASP A 61 -24.61 3.84 8.25
CA ASP A 61 -24.86 5.19 8.78
C ASP A 61 -26.33 5.44 9.12
N LYS A 62 -27.26 4.89 8.32
CA LYS A 62 -28.71 4.99 8.60
C LYS A 62 -29.18 3.87 9.51
N LYS A 63 -28.60 2.68 9.35
CA LYS A 63 -29.00 1.46 10.04
C LYS A 63 -28.56 1.40 11.50
N VAL A 64 -27.53 2.16 11.87
CA VAL A 64 -27.07 2.28 13.27
C VAL A 64 -28.13 2.92 14.18
N PHE A 65 -29.10 3.65 13.61
CA PHE A 65 -30.24 4.22 14.35
C PHE A 65 -31.48 3.33 14.41
N ASP A 66 -31.50 2.23 13.66
CA ASP A 66 -32.63 1.29 13.65
C ASP A 66 -32.43 0.25 14.75
N GLU A 67 -33.25 0.34 15.80
CA GLU A 67 -33.17 -0.55 16.97
C GLU A 67 -33.30 -2.04 16.61
N GLU A 68 -34.09 -2.40 15.58
CA GLU A 68 -34.24 -3.80 15.17
C GLU A 68 -32.97 -4.32 14.49
N ILE A 69 -32.35 -3.49 13.66
CA ILE A 69 -31.11 -3.84 12.95
C ILE A 69 -29.94 -3.91 13.93
N VAL A 70 -29.83 -2.94 14.83
CA VAL A 70 -28.81 -2.93 15.88
C VAL A 70 -28.96 -4.15 16.80
N ALA A 71 -30.19 -4.53 17.17
CA ALA A 71 -30.42 -5.75 17.95
C ALA A 71 -29.95 -7.02 17.24
N LYS A 72 -30.11 -7.08 15.91
CA LYS A 72 -29.58 -8.20 15.11
C LYS A 72 -28.05 -8.20 15.06
N TRP A 73 -27.42 -7.04 14.82
CA TRP A 73 -25.96 -6.91 14.83
C TRP A 73 -25.37 -7.23 16.20
N ARG A 74 -26.06 -6.84 17.28
CA ARG A 74 -25.68 -7.20 18.65
C ARG A 74 -25.65 -8.71 18.84
N LYS A 75 -26.68 -9.41 18.37
CA LYS A 75 -26.73 -10.88 18.42
C LYS A 75 -25.59 -11.51 17.61
N GLU A 76 -25.34 -11.01 16.39
CA GLU A 76 -24.26 -11.50 15.54
C GLU A 76 -22.87 -11.29 16.19
N ALA A 77 -22.61 -10.11 16.74
CA ALA A 77 -21.35 -9.79 17.41
C ALA A 77 -21.11 -10.63 18.67
N LEU A 78 -22.17 -10.92 19.45
CA LEU A 78 -22.07 -11.77 20.62
C LEU A 78 -21.97 -13.27 20.28
N GLU A 79 -22.45 -13.71 19.11
CA GLU A 79 -22.37 -15.12 18.68
C GLU A 79 -21.11 -15.43 17.86
N GLN A 80 -20.38 -14.41 17.41
CA GLN A 80 -19.18 -14.57 16.60
C GLN A 80 -18.07 -15.36 17.32
N PRO A 81 -17.41 -16.33 16.65
CA PRO A 81 -16.26 -17.02 17.20
C PRO A 81 -15.06 -16.07 17.34
N GLU A 82 -14.60 -15.89 18.57
CA GLU A 82 -13.49 -14.99 18.91
C GLU A 82 -12.11 -15.63 18.70
N ASP A 83 -12.03 -16.96 18.60
CA ASP A 83 -10.77 -17.72 18.57
C ASP A 83 -9.88 -17.33 17.38
N LYS A 84 -10.48 -17.24 16.18
CA LYS A 84 -9.74 -16.89 14.95
C LYS A 84 -9.25 -15.45 14.96
N LEU A 85 -10.08 -14.54 15.48
CA LEU A 85 -9.73 -13.12 15.54
C LEU A 85 -8.66 -12.89 16.63
N TYR A 86 -8.76 -13.56 17.78
CA TYR A 86 -7.72 -13.55 18.80
C TYR A 86 -6.40 -14.11 18.27
N ALA A 87 -6.46 -15.23 17.56
CA ALA A 87 -5.30 -15.82 16.89
C ALA A 87 -4.66 -14.82 15.91
N GLN A 88 -5.43 -14.15 15.07
CA GLN A 88 -4.90 -13.12 14.16
C GLN A 88 -4.23 -11.94 14.88
N LEU A 89 -4.79 -11.50 16.01
CA LEU A 89 -4.25 -10.39 16.79
C LEU A 89 -2.95 -10.73 17.54
N VAL A 90 -2.78 -12.01 17.91
CA VAL A 90 -1.75 -12.47 18.85
C VAL A 90 -0.68 -13.35 18.21
N GLU A 91 -1.04 -14.25 17.28
CA GLU A 91 -0.14 -15.29 16.75
C GLU A 91 0.96 -14.73 15.85
N SER A 92 0.78 -13.53 15.29
CA SER A 92 1.76 -12.90 14.39
C SER A 92 2.83 -12.06 15.13
N LYS A 93 2.72 -11.88 16.45
CA LYS A 93 3.68 -11.06 17.22
C LYS A 93 4.86 -11.91 17.68
N SER A 94 5.83 -12.07 16.78
CA SER A 94 7.23 -12.53 16.92
C SER A 94 7.63 -13.25 18.21
N GLY A 95 8.07 -14.51 18.08
CA GLY A 95 8.92 -15.18 19.10
C GLY A 95 8.33 -16.41 19.79
N GLY A 96 7.23 -16.98 19.32
CA GLY A 96 6.67 -18.21 19.87
C GLY A 96 6.02 -18.04 21.26
N VAL A 97 5.78 -16.79 21.69
CA VAL A 97 5.05 -16.49 22.92
C VAL A 97 3.57 -16.76 22.69
N LYS A 98 3.08 -17.87 23.21
CA LYS A 98 1.65 -18.18 23.23
C LYS A 98 0.98 -17.36 24.33
N VAL A 99 0.32 -16.27 23.98
CA VAL A 99 -0.55 -15.57 24.93
C VAL A 99 -1.85 -16.38 25.06
N PRO A 100 -2.19 -16.85 26.27
CA PRO A 100 -3.42 -17.61 26.46
C PRO A 100 -4.63 -16.69 26.28
N MET A 101 -5.66 -17.22 25.62
CA MET A 101 -6.92 -16.52 25.44
C MET A 101 -7.52 -16.13 26.81
N PRO A 102 -8.03 -14.90 26.97
CA PRO A 102 -8.76 -14.51 28.17
C PRO A 102 -9.92 -15.46 28.47
N ARG A 103 -10.18 -15.70 29.76
CA ARG A 103 -11.31 -16.55 30.19
C ARG A 103 -12.68 -15.89 29.99
N ALA A 104 -12.70 -14.56 29.87
CA ALA A 104 -13.90 -13.80 29.57
C ALA A 104 -13.94 -13.50 28.07
N ARG A 105 -15.15 -13.47 27.51
CA ARG A 105 -15.34 -12.99 26.14
C ARG A 105 -14.83 -11.56 26.00
N MET A 106 -14.28 -11.27 24.83
CA MET A 106 -13.77 -9.96 24.47
C MET A 106 -14.92 -9.02 24.13
N MET A 107 -15.93 -9.54 23.42
CA MET A 107 -17.17 -8.83 23.13
C MET A 107 -18.18 -9.01 24.26
N SER A 108 -18.55 -7.89 24.90
CA SER A 108 -19.65 -7.80 25.85
C SER A 108 -20.74 -6.86 25.33
N GLU A 109 -21.95 -6.95 25.89
CA GLU A 109 -23.04 -6.02 25.55
C GLU A 109 -22.60 -4.56 25.72
N THR A 110 -21.88 -4.26 26.80
CA THR A 110 -21.35 -2.91 27.04
C THR A 110 -20.31 -2.46 26.01
N ALA A 111 -19.51 -3.38 25.47
CA ALA A 111 -18.51 -3.06 24.44
C ALA A 111 -19.20 -2.80 23.10
N PHE A 112 -20.21 -3.61 22.75
CA PHE A 112 -21.03 -3.39 21.57
C PHE A 112 -21.79 -2.06 21.64
N ASP A 113 -22.42 -1.76 22.78
CA ASP A 113 -23.15 -0.51 22.97
C ASP A 113 -22.23 0.70 22.90
N TYR A 114 -21.00 0.60 23.41
CA TYR A 114 -19.98 1.64 23.24
C TYR A 114 -19.63 1.86 21.76
N VAL A 115 -19.39 0.79 20.99
CA VAL A 115 -19.09 0.90 19.55
C VAL A 115 -20.26 1.52 18.78
N CYS A 116 -21.50 1.12 19.05
CA CYS A 116 -22.65 1.67 18.32
C CYS A 116 -22.97 3.13 18.71
N VAL A 117 -22.80 3.51 19.98
CA VAL A 117 -23.22 4.83 20.49
C VAL A 117 -22.12 5.88 20.42
N HIS A 118 -20.87 5.52 20.74
CA HIS A 118 -19.75 6.46 20.72
C HIS A 118 -19.06 6.45 19.36
N GLU A 119 -18.48 5.33 18.96
CA GLU A 119 -17.72 5.23 17.70
C GLU A 119 -18.63 5.37 16.47
N GLY A 120 -19.86 4.84 16.54
CA GLY A 120 -20.84 4.96 15.46
C GLY A 120 -21.30 6.40 15.22
N VAL A 121 -21.59 7.14 16.30
CA VAL A 121 -22.07 8.54 16.22
C VAL A 121 -20.94 9.52 15.95
N GLU A 122 -19.76 9.31 16.56
CA GLU A 122 -18.57 10.13 16.28
C GLU A 122 -18.03 9.84 14.87
N GLY A 123 -18.00 8.57 14.47
CA GLY A 123 -17.67 8.14 13.11
C GLY A 123 -18.60 8.74 12.07
N GLU A 124 -19.92 8.75 12.31
CA GLU A 124 -20.89 9.41 11.44
C GLU A 124 -20.69 10.94 11.41
N SER A 125 -20.49 11.58 12.57
CA SER A 125 -20.23 13.01 12.66
C SER A 125 -18.95 13.42 11.90
N CYS A 126 -17.95 12.55 11.85
CA CYS A 126 -16.71 12.75 11.09
C CYS A 126 -16.86 12.39 9.61
N SER A 127 -17.68 11.39 9.26
CA SER A 127 -17.87 10.93 7.89
C SER A 127 -18.88 11.74 7.08
N LEU A 128 -19.90 12.33 7.71
CA LEU A 128 -20.95 13.09 7.01
C LEU A 128 -20.42 14.28 6.17
N PRO A 129 -19.40 15.04 6.60
CA PRO A 129 -18.87 16.15 5.81
C PRO A 129 -17.82 15.74 4.76
N THR A 130 -17.10 14.64 4.98
CA THR A 130 -15.88 14.29 4.21
C THR A 130 -15.99 12.98 3.42
N GLY A 131 -16.94 12.11 3.76
CA GLY A 131 -17.05 10.75 3.23
C GLY A 131 -15.95 9.80 3.73
N LEU A 132 -15.13 10.23 4.68
CA LEU A 132 -14.01 9.47 5.24
C LEU A 132 -14.44 8.78 6.53
N ILE A 133 -14.18 7.47 6.63
CA ILE A 133 -14.53 6.64 7.78
C ILE A 133 -13.22 6.17 8.43
N PRO A 134 -12.85 6.70 9.61
CA PRO A 134 -11.79 6.12 10.42
C PRO A 134 -12.27 4.78 10.99
N THR A 135 -11.46 3.72 10.89
CA THR A 135 -11.86 2.36 11.30
C THR A 135 -10.89 1.77 12.31
N LEU A 136 -9.59 1.82 12.00
CA LEU A 136 -8.53 1.40 12.90
C LEU A 136 -7.83 2.65 13.43
N ASP A 137 -8.54 3.37 14.31
CA ASP A 137 -7.99 4.52 15.03
C ASP A 137 -7.23 4.09 16.29
N SER A 138 -5.92 4.31 16.29
CA SER A 138 -5.02 4.01 17.39
C SER A 138 -4.20 5.24 17.75
N ALA A 139 -3.60 5.26 18.94
CA ALA A 139 -2.72 6.35 19.36
C ALA A 139 -1.62 6.63 18.32
N GLY A 140 -1.79 7.72 17.57
CA GLY A 140 -0.86 8.20 16.53
C GLY A 140 -0.97 7.54 15.16
N ASN A 141 -1.88 6.58 14.93
CA ASN A 141 -2.11 5.98 13.62
C ASN A 141 -3.59 5.69 13.39
N THR A 142 -4.13 6.20 12.29
CA THR A 142 -5.54 5.98 11.92
C THR A 142 -5.60 5.44 10.50
N ILE A 143 -6.31 4.32 10.31
CA ILE A 143 -6.67 3.84 8.96
C ILE A 143 -8.02 4.41 8.59
N VAL A 144 -8.05 5.13 7.48
CA VAL A 144 -9.23 5.78 6.93
C VAL A 144 -9.64 5.06 5.64
N LYS A 145 -10.93 4.76 5.51
CA LYS A 145 -11.51 4.21 4.28
C LYS A 145 -12.64 5.10 3.78
N SER A 146 -12.95 5.02 2.49
CA SER A 146 -14.07 5.74 1.90
C SER A 146 -14.54 5.08 0.61
N ASP A 147 -15.86 4.92 0.49
CA ASP A 147 -16.51 4.43 -0.73
C ASP A 147 -16.91 5.57 -1.68
N THR A 148 -16.73 6.83 -1.28
CA THR A 148 -17.27 8.01 -2.00
C THR A 148 -16.20 8.90 -2.60
N VAL A 149 -14.97 8.89 -2.06
CA VAL A 149 -13.88 9.76 -2.55
C VAL A 149 -13.47 9.46 -4.00
N VAL A 150 -13.53 8.19 -4.41
CA VAL A 150 -13.38 7.81 -5.82
C VAL A 150 -14.75 7.84 -6.48
N THR A 151 -15.06 8.92 -7.19
CA THR A 151 -16.37 9.07 -7.82
C THR A 151 -16.57 8.06 -8.96
N SER A 152 -17.84 7.78 -9.30
CA SER A 152 -18.17 6.90 -10.43
C SER A 152 -17.65 7.44 -11.76
N GLU A 153 -17.58 8.76 -11.92
CA GLU A 153 -16.98 9.43 -13.07
C GLU A 153 -15.48 9.16 -13.15
N LEU A 154 -14.73 9.32 -12.05
CA LEU A 154 -13.30 9.04 -12.01
C LEU A 154 -13.02 7.55 -12.27
N GLN A 155 -13.82 6.66 -11.67
CA GLN A 155 -13.72 5.22 -11.91
C GLN A 155 -13.94 4.89 -13.40
N LYS A 156 -14.92 5.54 -14.04
CA LYS A 156 -15.20 5.36 -15.46
C LYS A 156 -14.06 5.93 -16.33
N GLU A 157 -13.58 7.15 -16.04
CA GLU A 157 -12.43 7.76 -16.74
C GLU A 157 -11.19 6.86 -16.67
N LEU A 158 -10.93 6.26 -15.51
CA LEU A 158 -9.84 5.31 -15.32
C LEU A 158 -10.04 4.06 -16.20
N ARG A 159 -11.22 3.44 -16.17
CA ARG A 159 -11.55 2.26 -17.00
C ARG A 159 -11.40 2.56 -18.49
N ASP A 160 -11.96 3.67 -18.95
CA ASP A 160 -11.92 4.08 -20.36
C ASP A 160 -10.45 4.31 -20.81
N ALA A 161 -9.62 4.90 -19.96
CA ALA A 161 -8.20 5.13 -20.25
C ALA A 161 -7.41 3.81 -20.37
N PHE A 162 -7.63 2.87 -19.45
CA PHE A 162 -6.97 1.56 -19.47
C PHE A 162 -7.55 0.62 -20.54
N ASP A 163 -8.81 0.78 -20.94
CA ASP A 163 -9.42 0.04 -22.05
C ASP A 163 -8.72 0.38 -23.38
N GLN A 164 -8.32 1.64 -23.58
CA GLN A 164 -7.50 2.04 -24.72
C GLN A 164 -6.12 1.36 -24.69
N LEU A 165 -5.46 1.34 -23.53
CA LEU A 165 -4.16 0.66 -23.38
C LEU A 165 -4.29 -0.85 -23.66
N ARG A 166 -5.35 -1.48 -23.14
CA ARG A 166 -5.66 -2.90 -23.39
C ARG A 166 -5.88 -3.18 -24.87
N ALA A 167 -6.65 -2.34 -25.55
CA ALA A 167 -6.91 -2.48 -26.99
C ALA A 167 -5.61 -2.38 -27.80
N ASP A 168 -4.72 -1.46 -27.43
CA ASP A 168 -3.44 -1.27 -28.10
C ASP A 168 -2.44 -2.41 -27.84
N GLN A 169 -2.57 -3.13 -26.73
CA GLN A 169 -1.79 -4.32 -26.39
C GLN A 169 -2.43 -5.64 -26.89
N ALA A 170 -3.57 -5.59 -27.58
CA ALA A 170 -4.33 -6.80 -27.95
C ALA A 170 -3.58 -7.76 -28.89
N SER A 171 -2.51 -7.31 -29.56
CA SER A 171 -1.67 -8.15 -30.40
C SER A 171 -0.66 -9.02 -29.64
N ASP A 172 -0.32 -8.64 -28.40
CA ASP A 172 0.66 -9.32 -27.56
C ASP A 172 0.23 -9.20 -26.09
N VAL A 173 -0.65 -10.11 -25.67
CA VAL A 173 -1.32 -10.06 -24.37
C VAL A 173 -0.45 -10.75 -23.33
N ASP A 174 -0.03 -9.99 -22.31
CA ASP A 174 0.67 -10.53 -21.15
C ASP A 174 -0.33 -11.01 -20.09
N TRP A 175 -0.36 -12.32 -19.86
CA TRP A 175 -1.22 -12.94 -18.85
C TRP A 175 -0.44 -13.17 -17.57
N HIS A 176 -1.02 -12.73 -16.45
CA HIS A 176 -0.39 -12.89 -15.16
C HIS A 176 -0.12 -14.37 -14.86
N PRO A 177 1.10 -14.75 -14.45
CA PRO A 177 1.44 -16.14 -14.17
C PRO A 177 0.49 -16.78 -13.15
N GLY A 178 -0.02 -17.97 -13.45
CA GLY A 178 -0.93 -18.70 -12.56
C GLY A 178 -2.36 -18.17 -12.53
N SER A 179 -2.75 -17.27 -13.44
CA SER A 179 -4.12 -16.73 -13.53
C SER A 179 -5.07 -17.53 -14.43
N ASP A 180 -4.62 -18.58 -15.11
CA ASP A 180 -5.36 -19.27 -16.18
C ASP A 180 -5.88 -18.32 -17.27
N GLU A 181 -5.08 -17.33 -17.69
CA GLU A 181 -5.46 -16.34 -18.71
C GLU A 181 -6.69 -15.49 -18.31
N LYS A 182 -6.85 -15.22 -17.01
CA LYS A 182 -7.97 -14.41 -16.48
C LYS A 182 -7.54 -13.00 -16.08
N VAL A 183 -6.26 -12.81 -15.76
CA VAL A 183 -5.73 -11.53 -15.28
C VAL A 183 -4.66 -11.07 -16.26
N GLN A 184 -4.92 -9.97 -16.96
CA GLN A 184 -3.98 -9.37 -17.90
C GLN A 184 -3.12 -8.31 -17.19
N ASP A 185 -1.82 -8.38 -17.41
CA ASP A 185 -0.85 -7.39 -16.93
C ASP A 185 -0.75 -6.25 -17.96
N LEU A 186 -1.45 -5.13 -17.70
CA LEU A 186 -1.41 -3.94 -18.58
C LEU A 186 -0.16 -3.09 -18.33
N VAL A 187 0.15 -2.88 -17.05
CA VAL A 187 1.33 -2.15 -16.57
C VAL A 187 1.88 -2.95 -15.39
N HIS A 188 2.98 -3.68 -15.61
CA HIS A 188 3.60 -4.51 -14.58
C HIS A 188 5.11 -4.24 -14.48
N PRO A 189 5.67 -4.01 -13.27
CA PRO A 189 7.10 -3.71 -13.08
C PRO A 189 8.06 -4.77 -13.64
N SER A 190 7.60 -6.01 -13.80
CA SER A 190 8.40 -7.12 -14.33
C SER A 190 8.41 -7.25 -15.85
N MET A 191 7.63 -6.46 -16.61
CA MET A 191 7.60 -6.56 -18.07
C MET A 191 8.87 -5.94 -18.71
N TYR A 192 9.32 -4.80 -18.18
CA TYR A 192 10.48 -4.07 -18.72
C TYR A 192 11.51 -3.71 -17.63
N PRO A 193 11.93 -4.67 -16.77
CA PRO A 193 12.85 -4.37 -15.69
C PRO A 193 14.20 -3.92 -16.24
N LEU A 194 14.97 -3.20 -15.42
CA LEU A 194 16.38 -2.95 -15.69
C LEU A 194 17.12 -4.28 -15.72
N VAL A 195 17.85 -4.56 -16.81
CA VAL A 195 18.72 -5.72 -16.94
C VAL A 195 20.16 -5.28 -16.84
N TYR A 196 20.86 -5.66 -15.77
CA TYR A 196 22.27 -5.30 -15.60
C TYR A 196 23.12 -5.89 -16.72
N GLY A 197 24.08 -5.10 -17.23
CA GLY A 197 24.93 -5.49 -18.34
C GLY A 197 24.24 -5.47 -19.72
N THR A 198 22.96 -5.11 -19.82
CA THR A 198 22.22 -5.02 -21.09
C THR A 198 21.51 -3.68 -21.27
N SER A 199 20.74 -3.24 -20.27
CA SER A 199 19.99 -1.98 -20.34
C SER A 199 20.93 -0.78 -20.28
N ASN A 200 20.59 0.29 -21.01
CA ASN A 200 21.30 1.55 -20.92
C ASN A 200 20.86 2.36 -19.69
N PHE A 201 21.79 3.11 -19.10
CA PHE A 201 21.59 3.89 -17.89
C PHE A 201 22.37 5.22 -17.96
N PHE A 202 21.88 6.23 -17.22
CA PHE A 202 22.45 7.56 -17.11
C PHE A 202 22.60 7.99 -15.65
N GLN A 203 23.79 8.43 -15.26
CA GLN A 203 24.05 8.89 -13.89
C GLN A 203 23.83 10.40 -13.74
N GLU A 204 24.08 11.14 -14.81
CA GLU A 204 24.25 12.60 -14.79
C GLU A 204 22.94 13.37 -14.89
N GLU A 205 21.87 12.74 -15.39
CA GLU A 205 20.57 13.39 -15.63
C GLU A 205 19.41 12.50 -15.20
N VAL A 206 18.30 13.13 -14.81
CA VAL A 206 17.03 12.47 -14.47
C VAL A 206 16.10 12.56 -15.68
N VAL A 207 15.67 11.40 -16.17
CA VAL A 207 14.76 11.32 -17.31
C VAL A 207 13.37 11.82 -16.88
N GLY A 208 12.93 12.90 -17.52
CA GLY A 208 11.60 13.49 -17.30
C GLY A 208 10.47 12.62 -17.85
N VAL A 209 9.24 13.13 -17.81
CA VAL A 209 8.06 12.43 -18.34
C VAL A 209 7.89 12.67 -19.84
N SER A 210 7.74 13.93 -20.25
CA SER A 210 7.36 14.28 -21.63
C SER A 210 8.46 14.11 -22.66
N ASP A 211 9.73 14.22 -22.25
CA ASP A 211 10.92 14.12 -23.07
C ASP A 211 11.57 12.72 -23.03
N ALA A 212 11.08 11.81 -22.17
CA ALA A 212 11.64 10.46 -21.97
C ALA A 212 11.94 9.73 -23.28
N ILE A 213 11.00 9.76 -24.22
CA ILE A 213 11.10 9.00 -25.47
C ILE A 213 11.97 9.72 -26.50
N GLU A 214 11.76 11.03 -26.70
CA GLU A 214 12.41 11.76 -27.78
C GLU A 214 13.85 12.16 -27.44
N ALA A 215 14.10 12.53 -26.18
CA ALA A 215 15.41 13.02 -25.75
C ALA A 215 16.30 11.90 -25.21
N TRP A 216 15.75 10.82 -24.66
CA TRP A 216 16.53 9.87 -23.86
C TRP A 216 16.52 8.42 -24.35
N ALA A 217 15.56 8.01 -25.18
CA ALA A 217 15.47 6.63 -25.64
C ALA A 217 16.75 6.17 -26.39
N GLY A 218 17.28 5.02 -25.99
CA GLY A 218 18.46 4.40 -26.61
C GLY A 218 19.81 5.04 -26.30
N LYS A 219 19.83 6.17 -25.57
CA LYS A 219 21.06 6.81 -25.13
C LYS A 219 21.51 6.22 -23.77
N GLY A 220 22.73 6.56 -23.35
CA GLY A 220 23.31 6.13 -22.07
C GLY A 220 24.40 5.07 -22.24
N GLU A 221 25.01 4.68 -21.13
CA GLU A 221 25.99 3.59 -21.10
C GLU A 221 25.34 2.31 -20.57
N ILE A 222 25.88 1.16 -20.93
CA ILE A 222 25.39 -0.13 -20.43
C ILE A 222 25.49 -0.13 -18.90
N ALA A 223 24.36 -0.41 -18.24
CA ALA A 223 24.27 -0.48 -16.80
C ALA A 223 25.31 -1.46 -16.27
N ARG A 224 26.09 -1.01 -15.30
CA ARG A 224 27.14 -1.84 -14.68
C ARG A 224 26.50 -3.06 -14.01
N PRO A 225 27.21 -4.20 -13.95
CA PRO A 225 26.77 -5.34 -13.16
C PRO A 225 26.40 -4.93 -11.74
N ALA A 226 25.38 -5.56 -11.19
CA ALA A 226 24.94 -5.32 -9.83
C ALA A 226 26.11 -5.49 -8.85
N ARG A 227 26.27 -4.54 -7.92
CA ARG A 227 27.34 -4.64 -6.91
C ARG A 227 26.96 -5.71 -5.89
N GLN A 228 27.86 -6.67 -5.72
CA GLN A 228 27.75 -7.75 -4.75
C GLN A 228 28.84 -7.56 -3.70
N SER A 229 28.47 -7.34 -2.45
CA SER A 229 29.42 -7.52 -1.34
C SER A 229 29.70 -9.01 -1.17
N GLY A 230 30.96 -9.43 -1.24
CA GLY A 230 31.35 -10.84 -1.04
C GLY A 230 31.12 -11.38 0.37
N VAL A 231 30.52 -10.60 1.28
CA VAL A 231 30.20 -11.01 2.65
C VAL A 231 28.70 -11.25 2.74
N PRO A 232 28.25 -12.50 2.89
CA PRO A 232 26.93 -12.80 3.44
C PRO A 232 26.88 -12.14 4.81
N ASP A 233 26.01 -11.16 5.01
CA ASP A 233 25.69 -10.75 6.37
C ASP A 233 24.43 -11.50 6.79
N PRO A 234 24.53 -12.69 7.40
CA PRO A 234 23.38 -13.45 7.88
C PRO A 234 22.61 -12.72 8.98
N ARG A 235 23.08 -11.54 9.44
CA ARG A 235 22.41 -10.69 10.43
C ARG A 235 21.73 -9.48 9.82
N ARG A 236 21.87 -9.23 8.51
CA ARG A 236 21.08 -8.20 7.81
C ARG A 236 19.68 -8.71 7.56
N SER A 237 18.88 -8.66 8.61
CA SER A 237 17.45 -8.45 8.44
C SER A 237 17.30 -7.08 7.79
N TYR A 238 16.85 -7.02 6.53
CA TYR A 238 16.55 -5.77 5.84
C TYR A 238 15.28 -5.17 6.44
N ASN A 239 15.39 -4.73 7.69
CA ASN A 239 14.27 -4.41 8.55
C ASN A 239 13.74 -3.02 8.24
N ILE A 240 12.76 -2.97 7.35
CA ILE A 240 11.36 -2.71 7.75
C ILE A 240 10.50 -3.71 6.97
N GLY A 241 9.76 -4.60 7.64
CA GLY A 241 8.69 -5.36 6.98
C GLY A 241 8.74 -6.88 7.06
N GLY A 242 9.89 -7.51 7.29
CA GLY A 242 9.96 -8.97 7.22
C GLY A 242 11.27 -9.61 7.67
N ASP A 243 11.22 -10.95 7.72
CA ASP A 243 12.39 -11.80 7.82
C ASP A 243 13.33 -11.53 6.62
N GLY A 244 14.63 -11.63 6.83
CA GLY A 244 15.60 -11.41 5.75
C GLY A 244 15.26 -12.24 4.52
N VAL A 245 14.94 -11.59 3.40
CA VAL A 245 14.58 -12.26 2.15
C VAL A 245 15.72 -13.22 1.77
N PRO A 246 15.44 -14.55 1.68
CA PRO A 246 16.44 -15.54 1.32
C PRO A 246 17.22 -15.18 0.06
N MET A 247 18.50 -15.54 0.02
CA MET A 247 19.41 -15.11 -1.06
C MET A 247 18.94 -15.56 -2.43
N GLU A 248 18.26 -16.70 -2.51
CA GLU A 248 17.67 -17.28 -3.72
C GLU A 248 16.55 -16.43 -4.34
N TYR A 249 15.95 -15.51 -3.59
CA TYR A 249 14.90 -14.61 -4.11
C TYR A 249 15.44 -13.26 -4.58
N TRP A 250 16.73 -13.00 -4.41
CA TRP A 250 17.37 -11.80 -4.95
C TRP A 250 17.88 -12.06 -6.36
N SER A 251 17.44 -11.23 -7.29
CA SER A 251 18.00 -11.21 -8.64
C SER A 251 19.22 -10.31 -8.68
N ASP A 252 20.34 -10.84 -9.17
CA ASP A 252 21.53 -10.07 -9.54
C ASP A 252 21.50 -9.60 -11.00
N LYS A 253 20.43 -9.93 -11.73
CA LYS A 253 20.25 -9.65 -13.16
C LYS A 253 19.21 -8.58 -13.43
N TYR A 254 18.17 -8.51 -12.60
CA TYR A 254 16.98 -7.71 -12.85
C TYR A 254 16.67 -6.80 -11.67
N GLN A 255 16.30 -5.55 -11.96
CA GLN A 255 15.81 -4.58 -10.96
C GLN A 255 14.52 -3.92 -11.47
N TRP A 256 13.50 -3.83 -10.62
CA TRP A 256 12.31 -3.02 -10.90
C TRP A 256 12.64 -1.53 -10.82
N LEU A 257 12.08 -0.77 -11.75
CA LEU A 257 12.28 0.67 -11.83
C LEU A 257 11.08 1.38 -11.19
N PRO A 258 11.31 2.23 -10.16
CA PRO A 258 10.24 3.04 -9.60
C PRO A 258 9.87 4.18 -10.56
N ALA A 259 8.62 4.63 -10.48
CA ALA A 259 8.21 5.91 -11.03
C ALA A 259 8.23 6.96 -9.90
N THR A 260 8.88 8.09 -10.13
CA THR A 260 9.08 9.14 -9.13
C THR A 260 7.98 10.20 -9.25
N LEU A 261 7.47 10.62 -8.11
CA LEU A 261 6.44 11.63 -7.96
C LEU A 261 7.00 12.83 -7.18
N ALA A 262 6.48 14.02 -7.45
CA ALA A 262 6.75 15.22 -6.67
C ALA A 262 5.46 15.88 -6.23
N PHE A 263 5.37 16.18 -4.94
CA PHE A 263 4.31 17.02 -4.37
C PHE A 263 4.53 18.47 -4.81
N GLN A 264 3.47 19.07 -5.32
CA GLN A 264 3.40 20.48 -5.67
C GLN A 264 3.03 21.32 -4.44
N GLU A 265 3.22 22.64 -4.53
CA GLU A 265 2.88 23.57 -3.44
C GLU A 265 1.37 23.61 -3.12
N ASP A 266 0.52 23.23 -4.07
CA ASP A 266 -0.93 23.15 -3.91
C ASP A 266 -1.43 21.83 -3.29
N GLY A 267 -0.51 20.91 -2.98
CA GLY A 267 -0.80 19.59 -2.42
C GLY A 267 -1.05 18.50 -3.47
N THR A 268 -1.07 18.83 -4.76
CA THR A 268 -1.21 17.82 -5.83
C THR A 268 0.10 17.09 -6.10
N VAL A 269 0.03 15.90 -6.68
CA VAL A 269 1.21 15.15 -7.13
C VAL A 269 1.36 15.19 -8.64
N THR A 270 2.61 15.24 -9.10
CA THR A 270 2.92 15.05 -10.52
C THR A 270 4.05 14.05 -10.70
N PHE A 271 3.98 13.27 -11.78
CA PHE A 271 5.10 12.42 -12.16
C PHE A 271 6.29 13.27 -12.61
N THR A 272 7.47 12.95 -12.06
CA THR A 272 8.75 13.54 -12.48
C THR A 272 9.56 12.58 -13.34
N SER A 273 9.24 11.29 -13.31
CA SER A 273 9.77 10.28 -14.23
C SER A 273 8.64 9.51 -14.90
N TYR A 274 8.91 8.96 -16.08
CA TYR A 274 7.95 8.10 -16.78
C TYR A 274 7.63 6.83 -15.97
N ILE A 275 6.41 6.31 -16.16
CA ILE A 275 6.01 4.98 -15.70
C ILE A 275 6.51 3.97 -16.73
N ASN A 276 7.30 3.02 -16.27
CA ASN A 276 7.82 1.98 -17.13
C ASN A 276 6.68 1.17 -17.77
N ASN A 277 6.84 0.80 -19.05
CA ASN A 277 5.77 0.24 -19.90
C ASN A 277 4.63 1.20 -20.30
N LEU A 278 4.70 2.50 -20.00
CA LEU A 278 3.61 3.43 -20.31
C LEU A 278 4.10 4.66 -21.06
N HIS A 279 3.75 4.75 -22.35
CA HIS A 279 4.19 5.85 -23.20
C HIS A 279 3.53 7.19 -22.79
N PRO A 280 4.30 8.19 -22.33
CA PRO A 280 3.76 9.42 -21.71
C PRO A 280 2.93 10.29 -22.66
N LYS A 281 3.36 10.43 -23.93
CA LYS A 281 2.58 11.18 -24.94
C LYS A 281 1.40 10.44 -25.54
N LYS A 282 1.41 9.10 -25.53
CA LYS A 282 0.35 8.28 -26.11
C LYS A 282 -0.80 8.09 -25.12
N TYR A 283 -0.47 7.94 -23.83
CA TYR A 283 -1.44 7.74 -22.75
C TYR A 283 -1.36 8.83 -21.66
N PRO A 284 -1.42 10.13 -22.00
CA PRO A 284 -1.33 11.21 -21.00
C PRO A 284 -2.52 11.18 -20.03
N SER A 285 -3.66 10.63 -20.45
CA SER A 285 -4.83 10.43 -19.59
C SER A 285 -4.54 9.49 -18.43
N ILE A 286 -3.81 8.39 -18.66
CA ILE A 286 -3.48 7.40 -17.62
C ILE A 286 -2.59 8.04 -16.55
N TYR A 287 -1.56 8.79 -16.95
CA TYR A 287 -0.71 9.53 -16.00
C TYR A 287 -1.55 10.47 -15.13
N ARG A 288 -2.39 11.30 -15.75
CA ARG A 288 -3.27 12.24 -15.03
C ARG A 288 -4.25 11.53 -14.08
N MET A 289 -4.79 10.38 -14.47
CA MET A 289 -5.72 9.64 -13.60
C MET A 289 -5.00 9.03 -12.40
N ILE A 290 -3.78 8.51 -12.60
CA ILE A 290 -2.97 7.97 -11.49
C ILE A 290 -2.60 9.10 -10.51
N GLU A 291 -2.20 10.27 -11.02
CA GLU A 291 -1.95 11.46 -10.19
C GLU A 291 -3.17 11.82 -9.32
N LYS A 292 -4.36 11.95 -9.95
CA LYS A 292 -5.62 12.20 -9.22
C LYS A 292 -5.93 11.14 -8.16
N LEU A 293 -5.68 9.85 -8.46
CA LEU A 293 -5.92 8.78 -7.50
C LEU A 293 -4.96 8.85 -6.31
N ILE A 294 -3.72 9.23 -6.53
CA ILE A 294 -2.73 9.42 -5.47
C ILE A 294 -3.10 10.64 -4.62
N ASP A 295 -3.54 11.74 -5.25
CA ASP A 295 -4.06 12.93 -4.54
C ASP A 295 -5.23 12.57 -3.61
N ILE A 296 -6.09 11.64 -4.02
CA ILE A 296 -7.20 11.13 -3.20
C ILE A 296 -6.71 10.18 -2.09
N ALA A 297 -5.73 9.33 -2.39
CA ALA A 297 -5.28 8.27 -1.50
C ALA A 297 -4.33 8.73 -0.39
N ILE A 298 -3.62 9.84 -0.60
CA ILE A 298 -2.73 10.45 0.40
C ILE A 298 -3.45 11.66 1.00
N PRO A 299 -4.26 11.47 2.06
CA PRO A 299 -4.90 12.60 2.72
C PRO A 299 -3.85 13.53 3.33
N ALA A 300 -4.09 14.84 3.22
CA ALA A 300 -3.24 15.92 3.70
C ALA A 300 -3.09 15.97 5.23
#